data_AF-A0A963JXX6-F1
#
_entry.id   AF-A0A963JXX6-F1
#
_cell.length_a   1.000
_cell.length_b   1.000
_cell.length_c   1.000
_cell.angle_alpha   90.00
_cell.angle_beta   90.00
_cell.angle_gamma   90.00
#
_symmetry.space_group_name_H-M   'P 1'
#
loop_
_entity.id
_entity.type
_entity.pdbx_description
1 polymer ?
#
loop_
_entity_poly.entity_id
_entity_poly.type
_entity_poly.pdbx_seq_one_letter_code
_entity_poly.pdbx_strand_id
1 'polypeptide(L)'
;MGRGHGGTAVLLGTVLGAALQLQQAALWHAGVYGLLLCLACGAALVLWHWAPQRGPAWERVLAWAGLAALLAGALTGLRAAQLAAQALSPTLEGKDIQVTGIVAAMPQPGDVALRLRLAVESARLDGAAVQLPPLIDLAWYRGLWQEAPDLASLQTQPLSLRPGERWQLTVRLKAPHGARNPHGFDYELWLWEQGVQATGYVRAGPRDAPPRRIAPTWRYPVERARQTVRDAIVERLA
;
A
#
# COMPACT_ATOMS: atom_id res chain seq x y z
N MET A 1 8.17 -14.29 43.43
CA MET A 1 8.10 -12.98 42.75
C MET A 1 9.30 -12.87 41.82
N GLY A 2 9.14 -12.67 40.50
CA GLY A 2 10.30 -12.51 39.61
C GLY A 2 10.14 -12.83 38.12
N ARG A 3 8.97 -13.31 37.66
CA ARG A 3 8.75 -13.62 36.23
C ARG A 3 8.33 -12.42 35.35
N GLY A 4 8.05 -11.24 35.94
CA GLY A 4 7.50 -10.09 35.20
C GLY A 4 8.52 -9.24 34.44
N HIS A 5 9.74 -9.08 34.95
CA HIS A 5 10.69 -8.08 34.44
C HIS A 5 11.35 -8.45 33.09
N GLY A 6 11.48 -9.74 32.79
CA GLY A 6 12.05 -10.20 31.52
C GLY A 6 11.13 -9.91 30.33
N GLY A 7 9.83 -10.17 30.48
CA GLY A 7 8.84 -9.90 29.43
C GLY A 7 8.73 -8.42 29.11
N THR A 8 8.73 -7.55 30.14
CA THR A 8 8.68 -6.10 29.93
C THR A 8 9.90 -5.57 29.19
N ALA A 9 11.11 -6.09 29.47
CA ALA A 9 12.32 -5.65 28.79
C ALA A 9 12.35 -6.06 27.32
N VAL A 10 11.87 -7.26 26.99
CA VAL A 10 11.71 -7.72 25.61
C VAL A 10 10.72 -6.82 24.84
N LEU A 11 9.57 -6.50 25.44
CA LEU A 11 8.61 -5.58 24.84
C LEU A 11 9.22 -4.19 24.60
N LEU A 12 9.90 -3.62 25.59
CA LEU A 12 10.62 -2.35 25.42
C LEU A 12 11.67 -2.43 24.31
N GLY A 13 12.41 -3.55 24.24
CA GLY A 13 13.34 -3.83 23.16
C GLY A 13 12.66 -3.80 21.78
N THR A 14 11.54 -4.51 21.62
CA THR A 14 10.80 -4.51 20.34
C THR A 14 10.35 -3.11 19.91
N VAL A 15 9.82 -2.32 20.85
CA VAL A 15 9.39 -0.93 20.58
C VAL A 15 10.59 -0.06 20.22
N LEU A 16 11.69 -0.16 20.96
CA LEU A 16 12.91 0.59 20.70
C LEU A 16 13.49 0.26 19.31
N GLY A 17 13.53 -1.03 18.95
CA GLY A 17 14.00 -1.48 17.64
C GLY A 17 13.20 -0.90 16.48
N ALA A 18 11.86 -0.95 16.58
CA ALA A 18 10.98 -0.34 15.59
C ALA A 18 11.15 1.19 15.55
N ALA A 19 11.23 1.86 16.70
CA ALA A 19 11.41 3.30 16.79
C ALA A 19 12.73 3.76 16.17
N LEU A 20 13.83 3.06 16.43
CA LEU A 20 15.14 3.35 15.83
C LEU A 20 15.12 3.16 14.32
N GLN A 21 14.43 2.13 13.82
CA GLN A 21 14.28 1.92 12.38
C GLN A 21 13.49 3.07 11.74
N LEU A 22 12.42 3.55 12.38
CA LEU A 22 11.62 4.68 11.88
C LEU A 22 12.39 6.01 11.83
N GLN A 23 13.48 6.16 12.59
CA GLN A 23 14.34 7.34 12.51
C GLN A 23 15.32 7.31 11.30
N GLN A 24 15.36 6.22 10.53
CA GLN A 24 16.21 6.15 9.34
C GLN A 24 15.66 7.03 8.21
N ALA A 25 16.39 8.09 7.87
CA ALA A 25 16.05 8.98 6.76
C ALA A 25 16.13 8.29 5.39
N ALA A 26 17.01 7.30 5.25
CA ALA A 26 17.14 6.46 4.07
C ALA A 26 17.20 4.99 4.49
N LEU A 27 16.42 4.16 3.81
CA LEU A 27 16.45 2.72 4.05
C LEU A 27 17.77 2.13 3.57
N TRP A 28 18.33 1.21 4.35
CA TRP A 28 19.43 0.39 3.90
C TRP A 28 18.95 -0.62 2.85
N HIS A 29 19.91 -1.21 2.15
CA HIS A 29 19.61 -2.30 1.23
C HIS A 29 18.93 -3.46 1.99
N ALA A 30 17.92 -4.10 1.38
CA ALA A 30 17.14 -5.15 2.03
C ALA A 30 18.01 -6.30 2.59
N GLY A 31 19.12 -6.60 1.92
CA GLY A 31 20.10 -7.59 2.38
C GLY A 31 20.74 -7.29 3.73
N VAL A 32 20.91 -6.00 4.11
CA VAL A 32 21.45 -5.60 5.42
C VAL A 32 20.47 -5.97 6.52
N TYR A 33 19.19 -5.64 6.36
CA TYR A 33 18.17 -6.04 7.33
C TYR A 33 18.01 -7.56 7.39
N GLY A 34 18.10 -8.25 6.25
CA GLY A 34 18.10 -9.72 6.21
C GLY A 34 19.26 -10.33 7.00
N LEU A 35 20.49 -9.80 6.84
CA LEU A 35 21.65 -10.22 7.62
C LEU A 35 21.46 -9.98 9.12
N LEU A 36 20.98 -8.78 9.51
CA LEU A 36 20.70 -8.46 10.91
C LEU A 36 19.67 -9.40 11.52
N LEU A 37 18.62 -9.75 10.77
CA LEU A 37 17.61 -10.71 11.18
C LEU A 37 18.24 -12.10 11.42
N CYS A 38 19.03 -12.61 10.47
CA CYS A 38 19.71 -13.89 10.60
C CYS A 38 20.68 -13.93 11.78
N LEU A 39 21.48 -12.87 11.97
CA LEU A 39 22.42 -12.75 13.08
C LEU A 39 21.71 -12.70 14.43
N ALA A 40 20.62 -11.94 14.54
CA ALA A 40 19.83 -11.85 15.76
C ALA A 40 19.14 -13.19 16.10
N CYS A 41 18.59 -13.89 15.10
CA CYS A 41 18.06 -15.25 15.29
C CYS A 41 19.15 -16.23 15.74
N GLY A 42 20.33 -16.21 15.10
CA GLY A 42 21.46 -17.05 15.46
C GLY A 42 21.93 -16.78 16.89
N ALA A 43 22.08 -15.52 17.27
CA ALA A 43 22.45 -15.12 18.62
C ALA A 43 21.40 -15.51 19.66
N ALA A 44 20.11 -15.40 19.33
CA ALA A 44 19.02 -15.87 20.19
C ALA A 44 19.07 -17.40 20.42
N LEU A 45 19.36 -18.19 19.37
CA LEU A 45 19.52 -19.64 19.48
C LEU A 45 20.73 -20.02 20.34
N VAL A 46 21.87 -19.34 20.14
CA VAL A 46 23.07 -19.54 20.96
C VAL A 46 22.78 -19.19 22.42
N LEU A 47 22.14 -18.04 22.69
CA LEU A 47 21.77 -17.63 24.03
C LEU A 47 20.75 -18.60 24.66
N TRP A 48 19.83 -19.15 23.88
CA TRP A 48 18.87 -20.13 24.38
C TRP A 48 19.52 -21.45 24.81
N HIS A 49 20.50 -21.93 24.03
CA HIS A 49 21.04 -23.28 24.19
C HIS A 49 22.35 -23.33 24.99
N TRP A 50 23.14 -22.26 24.97
CA TRP A 50 24.50 -22.22 25.53
C TRP A 50 24.68 -21.14 26.59
N ALA A 51 23.66 -20.32 26.92
CA ALA A 51 23.83 -19.29 27.93
C ALA A 51 24.11 -19.93 29.30
N PRO A 52 25.27 -19.64 29.92
CA PRO A 52 25.54 -20.09 31.26
C PRO A 52 24.49 -19.50 32.20
N GLN A 53 23.89 -20.36 33.04
CA GLN A 53 22.98 -19.91 34.12
C GLN A 53 23.73 -19.23 35.28
N ARG A 54 25.05 -19.09 35.14
CA ARG A 54 25.95 -18.45 36.11
C ARG A 54 26.16 -17.00 35.66
N GLY A 55 25.53 -16.08 36.37
CA GLY A 55 25.59 -14.64 36.09
C GLY A 55 24.37 -13.91 36.64
N PRO A 56 24.45 -12.58 36.81
CA PRO A 56 23.33 -11.81 37.32
C PRO A 56 22.19 -11.76 36.29
N ALA A 57 20.94 -11.86 36.75
CA ALA A 57 19.78 -12.00 35.87
C ALA A 57 19.57 -10.83 34.89
N TRP A 58 20.06 -9.63 35.23
CA TRP A 58 19.87 -8.42 34.41
C TRP A 58 20.63 -8.47 33.08
N GLU A 59 21.79 -9.12 33.00
CA GLU A 59 22.56 -9.26 31.76
C GLU A 59 21.77 -10.05 30.71
N ARG A 60 21.13 -11.15 31.12
CA ARG A 60 20.26 -11.94 30.25
C ARG A 60 19.04 -11.15 29.81
N VAL A 61 18.47 -10.35 30.71
CA VAL A 61 17.33 -9.49 30.41
C VAL A 61 17.71 -8.43 29.35
N LEU A 62 18.85 -7.77 29.50
CA LEU A 62 19.35 -6.82 28.51
C LEU A 62 19.71 -7.49 27.17
N ALA A 63 20.32 -8.68 27.20
CA ALA A 63 20.64 -9.43 26.00
C ALA A 63 19.37 -9.77 25.21
N TRP A 64 18.34 -10.31 25.88
CA TRP A 64 17.04 -10.59 25.25
C TRP A 64 16.34 -9.32 24.75
N ALA A 65 16.41 -8.21 25.50
CA ALA A 65 15.87 -6.92 25.06
C ALA A 65 16.61 -6.39 23.81
N GLY A 66 17.94 -6.48 23.78
CA GLY A 66 18.75 -6.08 22.63
C GLY A 66 18.48 -6.93 21.39
N LEU A 67 18.35 -8.26 21.56
CA LEU A 67 17.95 -9.16 20.48
C LEU A 67 16.54 -8.84 19.97
N ALA A 68 15.59 -8.58 20.88
CA ALA A 68 14.24 -8.17 20.50
C ALA A 68 14.23 -6.85 19.72
N ALA A 69 15.08 -5.89 20.09
CA ALA A 69 15.26 -4.64 19.36
C ALA A 69 15.84 -4.86 17.96
N LEU A 70 16.89 -5.69 17.83
CA LEU A 70 17.49 -6.01 16.54
C LEU A 70 16.50 -6.74 15.62
N LEU A 71 15.77 -7.72 16.14
CA LEU A 71 14.74 -8.44 15.39
C LEU A 71 13.63 -7.51 14.91
N ALA A 72 13.09 -6.69 15.81
CA ALA A 72 12.03 -5.74 15.47
C ALA A 72 12.51 -4.71 14.45
N GLY A 73 13.69 -4.11 14.65
CA GLY A 73 14.26 -3.16 13.70
C GLY A 73 14.55 -3.78 12.32
N ALA A 74 15.09 -4.99 12.28
CA ALA A 74 15.33 -5.71 11.03
C ALA A 74 14.03 -6.06 10.29
N LEU A 75 13.01 -6.57 10.99
CA LEU A 75 11.71 -6.89 10.39
C LEU A 75 11.00 -5.64 9.87
N THR A 76 10.99 -4.55 10.64
CA THR A 76 10.40 -3.28 10.21
C THR A 76 11.14 -2.74 8.98
N GLY A 77 12.48 -2.78 8.97
CA GLY A 77 13.30 -2.34 7.84
C GLY A 77 13.09 -3.18 6.58
N LEU A 78 13.01 -4.51 6.71
CA LEU A 78 12.66 -5.40 5.60
C LEU A 78 11.28 -5.09 5.04
N ARG A 79 10.29 -4.87 5.92
CA ARG A 79 8.93 -4.56 5.51
C ARG A 79 8.85 -3.21 4.80
N ALA A 80 9.54 -2.20 5.32
CA ALA A 80 9.66 -0.88 4.71
C ALA A 80 10.34 -0.95 3.34
N ALA A 81 11.45 -1.71 3.22
CA ALA A 81 12.14 -1.90 1.95
C ALA A 81 11.27 -2.62 0.91
N GLN A 82 10.51 -3.64 1.33
CA GLN A 82 9.57 -4.35 0.45
C GLN A 82 8.45 -3.43 -0.05
N LEU A 83 7.90 -2.58 0.83
CA LEU A 83 6.90 -1.59 0.45
C LEU A 83 7.50 -0.54 -0.49
N ALA A 84 8.66 0.02 -0.18
CA ALA A 84 9.32 1.01 -1.04
C ALA A 84 9.67 0.47 -2.43
N ALA A 85 10.01 -0.82 -2.54
CA ALA A 85 10.30 -1.47 -3.82
C ALA A 85 9.07 -1.59 -4.75
N GLN A 86 7.85 -1.45 -4.20
CA GLN A 86 6.61 -1.47 -4.98
C GLN A 86 6.20 -0.09 -5.50
N ALA A 87 6.97 0.96 -5.20
CA ALA A 87 6.62 2.32 -5.54
C ALA A 87 6.57 2.52 -7.07
N LEU A 88 5.74 3.46 -7.52
CA LEU A 88 5.67 3.82 -8.93
C LEU A 88 7.06 4.27 -9.42
N SER A 89 7.55 3.67 -10.50
CA SER A 89 8.79 4.14 -11.13
C SER A 89 8.61 5.58 -11.62
N PRO A 90 9.54 6.51 -11.30
CA PRO A 90 9.48 7.89 -11.79
C PRO A 90 9.44 7.99 -13.32
N THR A 91 9.95 6.98 -14.02
CA THR A 91 9.94 6.92 -15.49
C THR A 91 8.56 6.62 -16.09
N LEU A 92 7.61 6.15 -15.28
CA LEU A 92 6.24 5.82 -15.67
C LEU A 92 5.24 6.93 -15.28
N GLU A 93 5.67 7.87 -14.44
CA GLU A 93 4.86 9.00 -14.01
C GLU A 93 4.48 9.90 -15.20
N GLY A 94 3.21 10.30 -15.24
CA GLY A 94 2.67 11.16 -16.30
C GLY A 94 2.45 10.47 -17.66
N LYS A 95 2.80 9.19 -17.81
CA LYS A 95 2.58 8.43 -19.05
C LYS A 95 1.22 7.76 -19.06
N ASP A 96 0.66 7.60 -20.26
CA ASP A 96 -0.60 6.88 -20.47
C ASP A 96 -0.31 5.38 -20.56
N ILE A 97 -0.74 4.64 -19.54
CA ILE A 97 -0.44 3.22 -19.38
C ILE A 97 -1.74 2.44 -19.49
N GLN A 98 -1.75 1.41 -20.31
CA GLN A 98 -2.87 0.47 -20.36
C GLN A 98 -2.74 -0.52 -19.21
N VAL A 99 -3.71 -0.49 -18.30
CA VAL A 99 -3.75 -1.33 -17.12
C VAL A 99 -4.94 -2.28 -17.20
N THR A 100 -4.67 -3.55 -16.94
CA THR A 100 -5.70 -4.54 -16.64
C THR A 100 -5.66 -4.86 -15.16
N GLY A 101 -6.80 -4.75 -14.49
CA GLY A 101 -6.89 -4.96 -13.07
C GLY A 101 -8.31 -5.24 -12.60
N ILE A 102 -8.45 -5.49 -11.30
CA ILE A 102 -9.72 -5.80 -10.65
C ILE A 102 -10.09 -4.67 -9.70
N VAL A 103 -11.34 -4.23 -9.71
CA VAL A 103 -11.86 -3.26 -8.74
C VAL A 103 -11.80 -3.87 -7.34
N ALA A 104 -10.91 -3.34 -6.50
CA ALA A 104 -10.51 -3.92 -5.23
C ALA A 104 -11.33 -3.43 -4.03
N ALA A 105 -11.98 -2.27 -4.17
CA ALA A 105 -12.81 -1.66 -3.14
C ALA A 105 -14.09 -1.08 -3.74
N MET A 106 -15.13 -0.92 -2.90
CA MET A 106 -16.36 -0.24 -3.29
C MET A 106 -16.05 1.14 -3.89
N PRO A 107 -16.41 1.39 -5.16
CA PRO A 107 -16.22 2.70 -5.79
C PRO A 107 -16.95 3.79 -5.02
N GLN A 108 -16.23 4.89 -4.73
CA GLN A 108 -16.73 6.03 -3.97
C GLN A 108 -17.15 7.14 -4.95
N PRO A 109 -18.45 7.36 -5.18
CA PRO A 109 -18.91 8.47 -6.01
C PRO A 109 -18.66 9.78 -5.27
N GLY A 110 -17.84 10.66 -5.83
CA GLY A 110 -17.75 12.06 -5.42
C GLY A 110 -18.32 12.98 -6.49
N ASP A 111 -18.60 14.24 -6.17
CA ASP A 111 -19.29 15.19 -7.06
C ASP A 111 -18.62 15.33 -8.44
N VAL A 112 -17.29 15.28 -8.43
CA VAL A 112 -16.43 15.53 -9.59
C VAL A 112 -15.98 14.24 -10.29
N ALA A 113 -15.63 13.23 -9.51
CA ALA A 113 -15.07 11.99 -10.01
C ALA A 113 -15.52 10.81 -9.14
N LEU A 114 -15.67 9.65 -9.77
CA LEU A 114 -15.75 8.37 -9.08
C LEU A 114 -14.33 7.93 -8.71
N ARG A 115 -14.06 7.74 -7.42
CA ARG A 115 -12.81 7.11 -6.99
C ARG A 115 -12.95 5.61 -6.93
N LEU A 116 -11.98 4.90 -7.48
CA LEU A 116 -11.91 3.44 -7.43
C LEU A 116 -10.48 3.00 -7.13
N ARG A 117 -10.36 1.95 -6.31
CA ARG A 117 -9.09 1.26 -6.10
C ARG A 117 -9.01 0.08 -7.06
N LEU A 118 -7.94 0.01 -7.84
CA LEU A 118 -7.72 -1.06 -8.80
C LEU A 118 -6.52 -1.90 -8.35
N ALA A 119 -6.74 -3.20 -8.17
CA ALA A 119 -5.67 -4.17 -8.02
C ALA A 119 -5.11 -4.51 -9.39
N VAL A 120 -3.85 -4.15 -9.65
CA VAL A 120 -3.21 -4.31 -10.95
C VAL A 120 -2.86 -5.79 -11.17
N GLU A 121 -3.27 -6.33 -12.32
CA GLU A 121 -2.85 -7.68 -12.76
C GLU A 121 -1.78 -7.62 -13.84
N SER A 122 -1.87 -6.64 -14.75
CA SER A 122 -0.86 -6.41 -15.78
C SER A 122 -0.94 -4.98 -16.27
N ALA A 123 0.20 -4.42 -16.67
CA ALA A 123 0.29 -3.09 -17.24
C ALA A 123 1.16 -3.09 -18.50
N ARG A 124 0.79 -2.26 -19.48
CA ARG A 124 1.51 -2.11 -20.74
C ARG A 124 1.67 -0.63 -21.09
N LEU A 125 2.87 -0.24 -21.46
CA LEU A 125 3.20 1.07 -22.01
C LEU A 125 3.72 0.83 -23.43
N ASP A 126 3.08 1.43 -24.44
CA ASP A 126 3.45 1.27 -25.85
C ASP A 126 3.61 -0.20 -26.30
N GLY A 127 2.77 -1.09 -25.74
CA GLY A 127 2.80 -2.53 -26.01
C GLY A 127 3.80 -3.34 -25.18
N ALA A 128 4.76 -2.69 -24.51
CA ALA A 128 5.72 -3.35 -23.63
C ALA A 128 5.17 -3.54 -22.21
N ALA A 129 5.44 -4.70 -21.59
CA ALA A 129 5.03 -4.96 -20.21
C ALA A 129 5.81 -4.08 -19.23
N VAL A 130 5.10 -3.38 -18.34
CA VAL A 130 5.70 -2.53 -17.30
C VAL A 130 5.23 -2.98 -15.92
N GLN A 131 6.08 -2.76 -14.92
CA GLN A 131 5.75 -3.03 -13.52
C GLN A 131 5.07 -1.81 -12.92
N LEU A 132 3.89 -2.02 -12.35
CA LEU A 132 3.16 -1.01 -11.58
C LEU A 132 2.94 -1.51 -10.16
N PRO A 133 2.65 -0.60 -9.20
CA PRO A 133 2.25 -1.00 -7.87
C PRO A 133 1.03 -1.93 -7.90
N PRO A 134 0.94 -2.89 -6.96
CA PRO A 134 -0.13 -3.88 -6.94
C PRO A 134 -1.52 -3.26 -6.70
N LEU A 135 -1.58 -2.10 -6.04
CA LEU A 135 -2.82 -1.38 -5.76
C LEU A 135 -2.64 0.11 -6.08
N ILE A 136 -3.57 0.63 -6.87
CA ILE A 136 -3.58 2.03 -7.33
C ILE A 136 -4.94 2.68 -7.04
N ASP A 137 -4.95 3.97 -6.69
CA ASP A 137 -6.17 4.78 -6.48
C ASP A 137 -6.41 5.68 -7.70
N LEU A 138 -7.54 5.49 -8.35
CA LEU A 138 -7.87 6.15 -9.61
C LEU A 138 -9.11 7.03 -9.46
N ALA A 139 -9.02 8.24 -9.97
CA ALA A 139 -10.16 9.11 -10.21
C ALA A 139 -10.70 8.89 -11.64
N TRP A 140 -11.98 8.58 -11.76
CA TRP A 140 -12.68 8.53 -13.03
C TRP A 140 -13.65 9.71 -13.09
N TYR A 141 -13.24 10.77 -13.79
CA TYR A 141 -14.00 12.01 -13.87
C TYR A 141 -15.28 11.85 -14.69
N ARG A 142 -16.32 12.58 -14.29
CA ARG A 142 -17.54 12.76 -15.08
C ARG A 142 -17.31 13.86 -16.11
N GLY A 143 -17.81 13.69 -17.33
CA GLY A 143 -17.49 14.51 -18.51
C GLY A 143 -17.99 15.95 -18.54
N LEU A 144 -17.87 16.68 -17.43
CA LEU A 144 -18.40 18.04 -17.24
C LEU A 144 -17.31 19.12 -17.08
N TRP A 145 -16.02 18.78 -17.15
CA TRP A 145 -14.94 19.75 -16.93
C TRP A 145 -14.46 20.37 -18.24
N GLN A 146 -15.03 21.54 -18.56
CA GLN A 146 -14.74 22.31 -19.79
C GLN A 146 -13.57 23.30 -19.62
N GLU A 147 -13.10 23.56 -18.39
CA GLU A 147 -12.13 24.63 -18.07
C GLU A 147 -10.67 24.17 -17.91
N ALA A 148 -10.38 22.87 -18.01
CA ALA A 148 -9.02 22.34 -18.01
C ALA A 148 -8.74 21.63 -19.35
N PRO A 149 -7.99 22.25 -20.29
CA PRO A 149 -7.76 21.71 -21.63
C PRO A 149 -7.22 20.27 -21.66
N ASP A 150 -6.42 19.89 -20.65
CA ASP A 150 -5.86 18.53 -20.51
C ASP A 150 -6.80 17.51 -19.84
N LEU A 151 -7.85 17.97 -19.14
CA LEU A 151 -8.85 17.13 -18.47
C LEU A 151 -10.20 17.09 -19.21
N ALA A 152 -10.37 17.90 -20.26
CA ALA A 152 -11.57 17.95 -21.08
C ALA A 152 -11.83 16.65 -21.87
N SER A 153 -10.82 15.77 -22.00
CA SER A 153 -10.92 14.49 -22.71
C SER A 153 -11.36 13.33 -21.80
N LEU A 154 -12.30 13.53 -20.88
CA LEU A 154 -12.73 12.49 -19.94
C LEU A 154 -14.21 12.20 -20.16
N GLN A 155 -14.55 11.21 -20.99
CA GLN A 155 -15.96 10.87 -21.24
C GLN A 155 -16.30 9.39 -21.03
N THR A 156 -17.52 9.23 -20.52
CA THR A 156 -18.25 8.00 -20.18
C THR A 156 -17.67 7.20 -19.01
N GLN A 157 -18.02 7.65 -17.80
CA GLN A 157 -18.02 6.78 -16.63
C GLN A 157 -19.05 5.65 -16.87
N PRO A 158 -18.70 4.37 -16.67
CA PRO A 158 -19.67 3.28 -16.75
C PRO A 158 -20.73 3.45 -15.68
N LEU A 159 -21.99 3.23 -16.07
CA LEU A 159 -23.17 3.45 -15.24
C LEU A 159 -23.17 2.63 -13.93
N SER A 160 -22.40 1.54 -13.87
CA SER A 160 -22.25 0.73 -12.65
C SER A 160 -20.92 -0.03 -12.59
N LEU A 161 -19.93 0.55 -11.91
CA LEU A 161 -18.74 -0.19 -11.49
C LEU A 161 -19.04 -1.01 -10.25
N ARG A 162 -18.59 -2.27 -10.24
CA ARG A 162 -18.71 -3.16 -9.08
C ARG A 162 -17.36 -3.73 -8.64
N PRO A 163 -17.11 -3.91 -7.34
CA PRO A 163 -15.98 -4.67 -6.81
C PRO A 163 -15.95 -6.08 -7.39
N GLY A 164 -14.74 -6.57 -7.60
CA GLY A 164 -14.49 -7.87 -8.21
C GLY A 164 -14.62 -7.87 -9.75
N GLU A 165 -14.97 -6.76 -10.39
CA GLU A 165 -14.95 -6.70 -11.85
C GLU A 165 -13.54 -6.48 -12.38
N ARG A 166 -13.22 -7.19 -13.45
CA ARG A 166 -11.98 -7.06 -14.20
C ARG A 166 -12.16 -6.04 -15.32
N TRP A 167 -11.31 -5.03 -15.32
CA TRP A 167 -11.36 -3.91 -16.26
C TRP A 167 -10.02 -3.70 -16.93
N GLN A 168 -10.06 -3.31 -18.20
CA GLN A 168 -8.94 -2.76 -18.95
C GLN A 168 -9.17 -1.26 -19.12
N LEU A 169 -8.24 -0.46 -18.61
CA LEU A 169 -8.33 0.99 -18.54
C LEU A 169 -7.02 1.59 -19.05
N THR A 170 -7.11 2.73 -19.73
CA THR A 170 -5.93 3.59 -19.93
C THR A 170 -5.87 4.56 -18.75
N VAL A 171 -4.73 4.65 -18.07
CA VAL A 171 -4.59 5.50 -16.88
C VAL A 171 -3.34 6.34 -16.98
N ARG A 172 -3.39 7.55 -16.41
CA ARG A 172 -2.19 8.36 -16.18
C ARG A 172 -1.93 8.40 -14.68
N LEU A 173 -0.77 7.90 -14.28
CA LEU A 173 -0.39 7.72 -12.89
C LEU A 173 0.63 8.77 -12.45
N LYS A 174 0.61 9.04 -11.16
CA LYS A 174 1.59 9.84 -10.44
C LYS A 174 1.95 9.16 -9.12
N ALA A 175 3.13 9.46 -8.60
CA ALA A 175 3.46 8.99 -7.26
C ALA A 175 2.47 9.61 -6.25
N PRO A 176 2.17 8.92 -5.14
CA PRO A 176 1.38 9.50 -4.06
C PRO A 176 2.11 10.74 -3.56
N HIS A 177 1.53 11.90 -3.79
CA HIS A 177 2.01 13.18 -3.26
C HIS A 177 0.88 13.78 -2.44
N GLY A 178 1.21 14.23 -1.25
CA GLY A 178 0.36 14.90 -0.28
C GLY A 178 0.94 16.27 0.01
N ALA A 179 0.06 17.21 0.35
CA ALA A 179 0.52 18.50 0.80
C ALA A 179 1.22 18.32 2.15
N ARG A 180 2.45 18.85 2.27
CA ARG A 180 3.11 18.96 3.58
C ARG A 180 2.38 19.99 4.42
N ASN A 181 1.35 19.55 5.15
CA ASN A 181 0.50 20.39 5.97
C ASN A 181 0.77 20.10 7.46
N PRO A 182 1.55 20.94 8.17
CA PRO A 182 1.77 20.79 9.60
C PRO A 182 0.42 20.72 10.36
N HIS A 183 0.23 19.68 11.19
CA HIS A 183 -1.02 19.40 11.91
C HIS A 183 -2.24 19.02 11.04
N GLY A 184 -2.05 18.83 9.73
CA GLY A 184 -3.07 18.37 8.80
C GLY A 184 -3.14 16.85 8.69
N PHE A 185 -4.13 16.39 7.91
CA PHE A 185 -4.24 14.99 7.53
C PHE A 185 -3.12 14.60 6.56
N ASP A 186 -2.35 13.58 6.93
CA ASP A 186 -1.29 13.03 6.08
C ASP A 186 -1.88 12.04 5.07
N TYR A 187 -2.22 12.56 3.89
CA TYR A 187 -2.80 11.77 2.81
C TYR A 187 -1.83 10.76 2.21
N GLU A 188 -0.53 11.06 2.18
CA GLU A 188 0.48 10.11 1.69
C GLU A 188 0.58 8.91 2.62
N LEU A 189 0.69 9.17 3.93
CA LEU A 189 0.75 8.13 4.94
C LEU A 189 -0.52 7.27 4.92
N TRP A 190 -1.69 7.88 4.82
CA TRP A 190 -2.95 7.15 4.73
C TRP A 190 -3.01 6.22 3.49
N LEU A 191 -2.57 6.68 2.32
CA LEU A 191 -2.51 5.83 1.13
C LEU A 191 -1.50 4.69 1.31
N TRP A 192 -0.34 4.99 1.90
CA TRP A 192 0.71 4.02 2.16
C TRP A 192 0.25 2.91 3.11
N GLU A 193 -0.44 3.25 4.19
CA GLU A 193 -1.04 2.30 5.14
C GLU A 193 -2.06 1.38 4.46
N GLN A 194 -2.76 1.88 3.44
CA GLN A 194 -3.73 1.12 2.64
C GLN A 194 -3.05 0.28 1.55
N GLY A 195 -1.73 0.33 1.43
CA GLY A 195 -0.95 -0.35 0.39
C GLY A 195 -1.09 0.29 -1.00
N VAL A 196 -1.66 1.49 -1.10
CA VAL A 196 -1.77 2.23 -2.35
C VAL A 196 -0.47 2.98 -2.60
N GLN A 197 0.18 2.70 -3.72
CA GLN A 197 1.47 3.35 -4.06
C GLN A 197 1.51 4.04 -5.41
N ALA A 198 0.35 4.23 -6.05
CA ALA A 198 0.17 5.21 -7.10
C ALA A 198 -1.23 5.80 -7.03
N THR A 199 -1.32 7.08 -7.38
CA THR A 199 -2.59 7.75 -7.61
C THR A 199 -2.69 8.16 -9.07
N GLY A 200 -3.88 8.39 -9.59
CA GLY A 200 -4.01 8.84 -10.97
C GLY A 200 -5.44 9.00 -11.39
N TYR A 201 -5.64 9.04 -12.70
CA TYR A 201 -6.96 9.13 -13.27
C TYR A 201 -7.10 8.27 -14.52
N VAL A 202 -8.34 7.87 -14.80
CA VAL A 202 -8.69 7.09 -15.99
C VAL A 202 -8.77 8.03 -17.18
N ARG A 203 -8.05 7.71 -18.25
CA ARG A 203 -8.13 8.35 -19.57
C ARG A 203 -9.22 7.65 -20.38
N ALA A 204 -10.27 8.38 -20.71
CA ALA A 204 -11.42 7.89 -21.46
C ALA A 204 -11.88 8.93 -22.49
N GLY A 205 -10.92 9.56 -23.17
CA GLY A 205 -11.21 10.56 -24.19
C GLY A 205 -11.60 9.95 -25.52
N PRO A 206 -12.17 10.76 -26.45
CA PRO A 206 -12.54 10.29 -27.79
C PRO A 206 -11.39 9.69 -28.60
N ARG A 207 -10.13 10.03 -28.26
CA ARG A 207 -8.91 9.53 -28.91
C ARG A 207 -8.22 8.40 -28.12
N ASP A 208 -8.65 8.13 -26.91
CA ASP A 208 -8.08 7.10 -26.06
C ASP A 208 -8.78 5.75 -26.30
N ALA A 209 -8.12 4.65 -25.99
CA ALA A 209 -8.77 3.33 -26.03
C ALA A 209 -9.93 3.30 -25.02
N PRO A 210 -11.14 2.88 -25.43
CA PRO A 210 -12.31 2.93 -24.56
C PRO A 210 -12.13 1.99 -23.36
N PRO A 211 -12.51 2.42 -22.15
CA PRO A 211 -12.55 1.56 -20.98
C PRO A 211 -13.38 0.30 -21.23
N ARG A 212 -12.78 -0.88 -21.04
CA ARG A 212 -13.43 -2.16 -21.35
C ARG A 212 -13.57 -3.01 -20.11
N ARG A 213 -14.82 -3.36 -19.80
CA ARG A 213 -15.14 -4.43 -18.84
C ARG A 213 -14.81 -5.78 -19.48
N ILE A 214 -13.88 -6.52 -18.89
CA ILE A 214 -13.47 -7.84 -19.38
C ILE A 214 -14.43 -8.91 -18.85
N ALA A 215 -14.56 -9.00 -17.53
CA ALA A 215 -15.35 -10.05 -16.89
C ALA A 215 -15.67 -9.72 -15.42
N PRO A 216 -16.77 -10.24 -14.86
CA PRO A 216 -16.90 -10.35 -13.41
C PRO A 216 -15.94 -11.41 -12.87
N THR A 217 -15.45 -11.23 -11.64
CA THR A 217 -14.65 -12.24 -10.92
C THR A 217 -15.24 -12.53 -9.53
N TRP A 218 -14.72 -13.55 -8.87
CA TRP A 218 -15.05 -13.92 -7.48
C TRP A 218 -14.20 -13.19 -6.43
N ARG A 219 -13.30 -12.29 -6.87
CA ARG A 219 -12.45 -11.51 -5.96
C ARG A 219 -13.25 -10.39 -5.30
N TYR A 220 -12.87 -10.02 -4.08
CA TYR A 220 -13.51 -8.96 -3.28
C TYR A 220 -15.04 -9.14 -3.04
N PRO A 221 -15.51 -10.32 -2.63
CA PRO A 221 -16.94 -10.57 -2.43
C PRO A 221 -17.55 -9.72 -1.31
N VAL A 222 -16.77 -9.43 -0.26
CA VAL A 222 -17.20 -8.58 0.86
C VAL A 222 -17.48 -7.15 0.39
N GLU A 223 -16.63 -6.60 -0.46
CA GLU A 223 -16.83 -5.25 -1.02
C GLU A 223 -18.04 -5.20 -1.95
N ARG A 224 -18.28 -6.28 -2.69
CA ARG A 224 -19.49 -6.42 -3.51
C ARG A 224 -20.76 -6.49 -2.67
N ALA A 225 -20.72 -7.21 -1.54
CA ALA A 225 -21.83 -7.24 -0.59
C ALA A 225 -22.06 -5.85 0.04
N ARG A 226 -20.98 -5.17 0.45
CA ARG A 226 -21.03 -3.80 0.98
C ARG A 226 -21.70 -2.83 0.00
N GLN A 227 -21.32 -2.89 -1.28
CA GLN A 227 -21.97 -2.07 -2.31
C GLN A 227 -23.45 -2.41 -2.46
N THR A 228 -23.81 -3.70 -2.47
CA THR A 228 -25.22 -4.12 -2.60
C THR A 228 -26.07 -3.56 -1.46
N VAL A 229 -25.56 -3.58 -0.22
CA VAL A 229 -26.24 -2.97 0.93
C VAL A 229 -26.36 -1.45 0.77
N ARG A 230 -25.29 -0.77 0.35
CA ARG A 230 -25.33 0.68 0.09
C ARG A 230 -26.39 1.03 -0.95
N ASP A 231 -26.37 0.33 -2.08
CA ASP A 231 -27.28 0.60 -3.20
C ASP A 231 -28.74 0.37 -2.76
N ALA A 232 -29.02 -0.68 -1.97
CA ALA A 232 -30.34 -0.93 -1.40
C ALA A 232 -30.81 0.15 -0.40
N ILE A 233 -29.90 0.67 0.43
CA ILE A 233 -30.21 1.78 1.36
C ILE A 233 -30.54 3.04 0.56
N VAL A 234 -29.73 3.38 -0.45
CA VAL A 234 -29.94 4.55 -1.30
C VAL A 234 -31.27 4.45 -2.04
N GLU A 235 -31.60 3.29 -2.60
CA GLU A 235 -32.88 3.06 -3.27
C GLU A 235 -34.08 3.20 -2.32
N ARG A 236 -33.92 2.81 -1.04
CA ARG A 236 -34.99 2.91 -0.05
C ARG A 236 -35.21 4.32 0.51
N LEU A 237 -34.17 5.16 0.46
CA LEU A 237 -34.20 6.55 0.94
C LEU A 237 -34.53 7.56 -0.17
N ALA A 238 -34.47 7.15 -1.44
CA ALA A 238 -34.89 7.93 -2.60
C ALA A 238 -36.41 7.94 -2.75
#